data_AF-A0AAU3C265-F1
#
_entry.id   AF-A0AAU3C265-F1
#
_cell.length_a   1.000
_cell.length_b   1.000
_cell.length_c   1.000
_cell.angle_alpha   90.00
_cell.angle_beta   90.00
_cell.angle_gamma   90.00
#
_symmetry.space_group_name_H-M   'P 1'
#
loop_
_entity.id
_entity.type
_entity.pdbx_description
1 polymer ?
#
loop_
_entity_poly.entity_id
_entity_poly.type
_entity_poly.pdbx_seq_one_letter_code
_entity_poly.pdbx_strand_id
1 'polypeptide(L)'
;MSTPETSRFVRLRVELVLEIDDSDAVTKAALRRIGEDAAMPADERSHAEGAVTEDTAEALAYLVDPFDLVSEVPGIELAQASWSSEPIDYDPDSPDWDIDEDDADEDDEEDVRG
;
A
#
# COMPACT_ATOMS: atom_id res chain seq x y z
N MET A 1 -37.05 6.99 13.23
CA MET A 1 -36.14 5.94 12.76
C MET A 1 -35.40 6.53 11.58
N SER A 2 -34.12 6.86 11.75
CA SER A 2 -33.26 7.19 10.61
C SER A 2 -32.95 5.87 9.91
N THR A 3 -33.19 5.79 8.61
CA THR A 3 -32.69 4.70 7.76
C THR A 3 -31.20 4.57 8.01
N PRO A 4 -30.62 3.36 8.20
CA PRO A 4 -29.17 3.24 8.18
C PRO A 4 -28.71 3.74 6.81
N GLU A 5 -28.03 4.88 6.77
CA GLU A 5 -27.34 5.35 5.58
C GLU A 5 -26.28 4.29 5.32
N THR A 6 -26.53 3.37 4.38
CA THR A 6 -25.53 2.39 3.96
C THR A 6 -24.33 3.20 3.48
N SER A 7 -23.25 3.18 4.26
CA SER A 7 -22.03 3.90 3.92
C SER A 7 -21.59 3.45 2.53
N ARG A 8 -21.49 4.40 1.59
CA ARG A 8 -20.93 4.17 0.24
C ARG A 8 -19.42 3.97 0.26
N PHE A 9 -18.79 4.11 1.43
CA PHE A 9 -17.36 3.97 1.61
C PHE A 9 -17.05 2.54 2.02
N VAL A 10 -16.15 1.91 1.26
CA VAL A 10 -15.59 0.59 1.54
C VAL A 10 -14.12 0.78 1.88
N ARG A 11 -13.69 0.23 3.02
CA ARG A 11 -12.26 0.14 3.35
C ARG A 11 -11.72 -1.13 2.72
N LEU A 12 -10.75 -0.99 1.83
CA LEU A 12 -9.99 -2.11 1.27
C LEU A 12 -8.66 -2.23 2.04
N ARG A 13 -8.34 -3.41 2.57
CA ARG A 13 -7.02 -3.75 3.13
C ARG A 13 -6.26 -4.56 2.08
N VAL A 14 -5.03 -4.17 1.78
CA VAL A 14 -4.19 -4.80 0.75
C VAL A 14 -2.83 -5.08 1.37
N GLU A 15 -2.35 -6.31 1.22
CA GLU A 15 -0.98 -6.71 1.52
C GLU A 15 -0.32 -7.17 0.22
N LEU A 16 0.91 -6.71 -0.03
CA LEU A 16 1.64 -6.95 -1.27
C LEU A 16 3.06 -7.41 -0.93
N VAL A 17 3.39 -8.63 -1.31
CA VAL A 17 4.76 -9.15 -1.25
C VAL A 17 5.25 -9.35 -2.67
N LEU A 18 6.39 -8.74 -3.01
CA LEU A 18 6.94 -8.71 -4.36
C LEU A 18 8.36 -9.26 -4.35
N GLU A 19 8.64 -10.16 -5.29
CA GLU A 19 10.01 -10.54 -5.61
C GLU A 19 10.62 -9.51 -6.56
N ILE A 20 11.80 -8.98 -6.20
CA ILE A 20 12.54 -8.03 -7.03
C ILE A 20 13.68 -8.78 -7.72
N ASP A 21 13.49 -9.12 -9.00
CA ASP A 21 14.48 -9.83 -9.82
C ASP A 21 15.67 -8.94 -10.23
N ASP A 22 15.45 -7.63 -10.38
CA ASP A 22 16.47 -6.64 -10.74
C ASP A 22 16.28 -5.32 -9.97
N SER A 23 16.98 -5.19 -8.84
CA SER A 23 16.90 -4.00 -7.98
C SER A 23 17.48 -2.75 -8.63
N ASP A 24 18.52 -2.89 -9.46
CA ASP A 24 19.13 -1.76 -10.17
C ASP A 24 18.18 -1.18 -11.23
N ALA A 25 17.39 -2.02 -11.91
CA ALA A 25 16.35 -1.57 -12.82
C ALA A 25 15.26 -0.77 -12.09
N VAL A 26 14.87 -1.20 -10.89
CA VAL A 26 13.90 -0.50 -10.03
C VAL A 26 14.44 0.88 -9.61
N THR A 27 15.65 0.94 -9.05
CA THR A 27 16.28 2.21 -8.66
C THR A 27 16.42 3.17 -9.85
N LYS A 28 16.84 2.68 -11.02
CA LYS A 28 16.95 3.51 -12.24
C LYS A 28 15.60 4.03 -12.72
N ALA A 29 14.54 3.23 -12.59
CA ALA A 29 13.19 3.67 -12.92
C ALA A 29 12.72 4.78 -11.98
N ALA A 30 12.98 4.65 -10.67
CA ALA A 30 12.65 5.67 -9.68
C ALA A 30 13.42 6.98 -9.95
N LEU A 31 14.74 6.92 -10.15
CA LEU A 31 15.56 8.09 -10.48
C LEU A 31 15.09 8.80 -11.75
N ARG A 32 14.69 8.05 -12.79
CA ARG A 32 14.13 8.64 -14.01
C ARG A 32 12.83 9.40 -13.71
N ARG A 33 11.91 8.78 -12.97
CA ARG A 33 10.63 9.38 -12.57
C ARG A 33 10.83 10.67 -11.75
N ILE A 34 11.77 10.66 -10.81
CA ILE A 34 12.16 11.84 -10.01
C ILE A 34 12.73 12.95 -10.90
N GLY A 35 13.59 12.60 -11.86
CA GLY A 35 14.18 13.55 -12.80
C GLY A 35 13.17 14.18 -13.77
N GLU A 36 12.09 13.46 -14.09
CA GLU A 36 11.00 13.91 -14.95
C GLU A 36 9.98 14.80 -14.22
N ASP A 37 9.95 14.77 -12.89
CA ASP A 37 9.07 15.63 -12.09
C ASP A 37 9.60 17.08 -12.02
N ALA A 38 9.11 17.93 -12.93
CA ALA A 38 9.47 19.34 -12.98
C ALA A 38 8.85 20.19 -11.85
N ALA A 39 7.82 19.69 -11.15
CA ALA A 39 7.17 20.40 -10.05
C ALA A 39 7.94 20.23 -8.73
N MET A 40 8.77 19.20 -8.63
CA MET A 40 9.54 18.89 -7.43
C MET A 40 10.66 19.92 -7.15
N PRO A 41 10.69 20.55 -5.96
CA PRO A 41 11.79 21.39 -5.49
C PRO A 41 13.15 20.68 -5.49
N ALA A 42 14.25 21.42 -5.60
CA ALA A 42 15.59 20.82 -5.72
C ALA A 42 16.06 20.06 -4.46
N ASP A 43 15.80 20.60 -3.27
CA ASP A 43 16.11 19.91 -2.00
C ASP A 43 15.31 18.62 -1.85
N GLU A 44 14.00 18.67 -2.15
CA GLU A 44 13.12 17.50 -2.13
C GLU A 44 13.59 16.44 -3.14
N ARG A 45 13.96 16.86 -4.35
CA ARG A 45 14.54 15.99 -5.37
C ARG A 45 15.80 15.30 -4.88
N SER A 46 16.75 16.05 -4.31
CA SER A 46 18.01 15.46 -3.83
C SER A 46 17.76 14.47 -2.68
N HIS A 47 16.77 14.74 -1.82
CA HIS A 47 16.39 13.81 -0.76
C HIS A 47 15.77 12.53 -1.32
N ALA A 48 14.83 12.66 -2.25
CA ALA A 48 14.19 11.52 -2.92
C ALA A 48 15.22 10.67 -3.69
N GLU A 49 16.13 11.31 -4.45
CA GLU A 49 17.21 10.61 -5.17
C GLU A 49 18.13 9.84 -4.20
N GLY A 50 18.44 10.42 -3.04
CA GLY A 50 19.19 9.74 -1.98
C GLY A 50 18.45 8.49 -1.49
N ALA A 51 17.20 8.66 -1.06
CA ALA A 51 16.37 7.58 -0.52
C ALA A 51 16.26 6.38 -1.47
N VAL A 52 15.89 6.60 -2.74
CA VAL A 52 15.73 5.51 -3.72
C VAL A 52 17.04 4.85 -4.14
N THR A 53 18.17 5.53 -3.92
CA THR A 53 19.51 4.98 -4.17
C THR A 53 20.01 4.15 -2.98
N GLU A 54 19.63 4.55 -1.76
CA GLU A 54 20.03 3.88 -0.52
C GLU A 54 19.23 2.60 -0.27
N ASP A 55 17.95 2.57 -0.66
CA ASP A 55 17.05 1.46 -0.38
C ASP A 55 16.10 1.12 -1.56
N THR A 56 16.02 -0.16 -1.88
CA THR A 56 15.18 -0.63 -3.00
C THR A 56 13.69 -0.62 -2.63
N ALA A 57 13.33 -0.77 -1.34
CA ALA A 57 11.95 -0.66 -0.91
C ALA A 57 11.47 0.80 -1.05
N GLU A 58 12.30 1.80 -0.72
CA GLU A 58 12.03 3.23 -0.99
C GLU A 58 11.86 3.49 -2.50
N ALA A 59 12.72 2.90 -3.35
CA ALA A 59 12.59 3.01 -4.80
C ALA A 59 11.26 2.44 -5.32
N LEU A 60 10.82 1.30 -4.77
CA LEU A 60 9.53 0.70 -5.07
C LEU A 60 8.38 1.60 -4.59
N ALA A 61 8.45 2.11 -3.35
CA ALA A 61 7.44 2.99 -2.77
C ALA A 61 7.22 4.26 -3.60
N TYR A 62 8.30 4.79 -4.20
CA TYR A 62 8.24 5.94 -5.10
C TYR A 62 7.57 5.62 -6.44
N LEU A 63 7.66 4.37 -6.90
CA LEU A 63 7.17 3.95 -8.22
C LEU A 63 5.72 3.48 -8.22
N VAL A 64 5.28 2.81 -7.15
CA VAL A 64 3.89 2.38 -7.03
C VAL A 64 3.03 3.62 -6.79
N ASP A 65 1.90 3.74 -7.49
CA ASP A 65 0.88 4.75 -7.21
C ASP A 65 -0.42 4.04 -6.78
N PRO A 66 -0.98 4.34 -5.59
CA PRO A 66 -2.12 3.58 -5.06
C PRO A 66 -3.41 3.95 -5.80
N PHE A 67 -3.44 5.12 -6.45
CA PHE A 67 -4.54 5.52 -7.28
C PHE A 67 -4.60 4.65 -8.55
N ASP A 68 -3.45 4.36 -9.18
CA ASP A 68 -3.36 3.48 -10.34
C ASP A 68 -3.99 2.10 -10.08
N LEU A 69 -3.78 1.52 -8.89
CA LEU A 69 -4.32 0.20 -8.49
C LEU A 69 -5.85 0.08 -8.55
N VAL A 70 -6.58 1.17 -8.32
CA VAL A 70 -8.05 1.18 -8.32
C VAL A 70 -8.64 2.03 -9.45
N SER A 71 -7.80 2.73 -10.21
CA SER A 71 -8.21 3.73 -11.20
C SER A 71 -9.06 3.16 -12.33
N GLU A 72 -8.85 1.88 -12.69
CA GLU A 72 -9.58 1.20 -13.76
C GLU A 72 -10.92 0.61 -13.30
N VAL A 73 -11.25 0.65 -12.01
CA VAL A 73 -12.49 0.07 -11.49
C VAL A 73 -13.67 1.03 -11.69
N PRO A 74 -14.71 0.64 -12.47
CA PRO A 74 -15.81 1.54 -12.79
C PRO A 74 -16.58 2.00 -11.55
N GLY A 75 -16.76 3.32 -11.41
CA GLY A 75 -17.54 3.92 -10.33
C GLY A 75 -16.79 4.07 -9.00
N ILE A 76 -15.48 3.86 -8.97
CA ILE A 76 -14.62 4.10 -7.82
C ILE A 76 -13.89 5.44 -7.95
N GLU A 77 -13.92 6.22 -6.87
CA GLU A 77 -13.09 7.41 -6.68
C GLU A 77 -12.30 7.20 -5.39
N LEU A 78 -10.96 7.18 -5.47
CA LEU A 78 -10.11 6.96 -4.31
C LEU A 78 -10.15 8.19 -3.38
N ALA A 79 -10.67 8.02 -2.17
CA ALA A 79 -10.75 9.08 -1.18
C ALA A 79 -9.46 9.24 -0.36
N GLN A 80 -8.80 8.13 -0.02
CA GLN A 80 -7.58 8.09 0.77
C GLN A 80 -6.83 6.78 0.47
N ALA A 81 -5.50 6.85 0.40
CA ALA A 81 -4.62 5.70 0.51
C ALA A 81 -3.48 6.02 1.48
N SER A 82 -3.01 5.02 2.21
CA SER A 82 -1.81 5.08 3.04
C SER A 82 -1.08 3.76 2.89
N TRP A 83 0.23 3.81 2.72
CA TRP A 83 1.09 2.64 2.74
C TRP A 83 2.44 2.98 3.34
N SER A 84 3.19 1.94 3.66
CA SER A 84 4.61 1.97 3.98
C SER A 84 5.27 0.80 3.26
N SER A 85 6.53 0.96 2.88
CA SER A 85 7.34 -0.11 2.30
C SER A 85 8.48 -0.46 3.25
N GLU A 86 8.79 -1.74 3.37
CA GLU A 86 9.96 -2.22 4.08
C GLU A 86 10.53 -3.46 3.38
N PRO A 87 11.84 -3.72 3.48
CA PRO A 87 12.41 -4.98 3.06
C PRO A 87 12.00 -6.10 4.03
N ILE A 88 11.49 -7.21 3.50
CA ILE A 88 11.17 -8.42 4.27
C ILE A 88 11.80 -9.66 3.63
N ASP A 89 12.12 -10.66 4.45
CA ASP A 89 12.47 -12.00 3.96
C ASP A 89 11.21 -12.73 3.50
N TYR A 90 11.26 -13.40 2.35
CA TYR A 90 10.12 -14.15 1.83
C TYR A 90 9.91 -15.49 2.55
N ASP A 91 8.82 -15.63 3.30
CA ASP A 91 8.44 -16.87 4.00
C ASP A 91 6.93 -17.19 3.79
N PRO A 92 6.59 -18.04 2.81
CA PRO A 92 5.19 -18.36 2.49
C PRO A 92 4.50 -19.24 3.55
N ASP A 93 5.23 -19.77 4.53
CA ASP A 93 4.70 -20.56 5.64
C ASP A 93 4.62 -19.71 6.94
N SER A 94 4.92 -18.40 6.87
CA SER A 94 4.88 -17.49 8.01
C SER A 94 3.45 -17.17 8.44
N PRO A 95 3.07 -17.36 9.72
CA PRO A 95 1.74 -17.04 10.21
C PRO A 95 1.46 -15.53 10.23
N ASP A 96 2.49 -14.69 10.15
CA ASP A 96 2.34 -13.23 10.08
C ASP A 96 1.71 -12.79 8.73
N TRP A 97 1.70 -13.67 7.73
CA TRP A 97 1.21 -13.43 6.37
C TRP A 97 -0.16 -14.09 6.11
N ASP A 98 -0.71 -14.80 7.11
CA ASP A 98 -2.06 -15.39 7.04
C ASP A 98 -3.12 -14.29 7.29
N ILE A 99 -3.61 -13.71 6.20
CA ILE A 99 -4.60 -12.60 6.18
C ILE A 99 -5.96 -13.02 6.80
N ASP A 100 -6.19 -14.33 6.99
CA ASP A 100 -7.47 -14.90 7.42
C ASP A 100 -7.65 -15.00 8.95
N GLU A 101 -6.62 -14.84 9.80
CA GLU A 101 -6.75 -15.10 11.25
C GLU A 101 -7.22 -13.90 12.12
N ASP A 102 -7.26 -12.68 11.58
CA ASP A 102 -7.58 -11.45 12.34
C ASP A 102 -9.04 -10.95 12.21
N ASP A 103 -9.89 -11.63 11.42
CA ASP A 103 -11.32 -11.30 11.24
C ASP A 103 -12.25 -12.32 11.95
N ALA A 104 -11.77 -13.03 12.97
CA ALA A 104 -12.65 -13.73 13.90
C ALA A 104 -13.19 -12.73 14.93
N ASP A 105 -14.29 -12.06 14.56
CA ASP A 105 -15.13 -11.27 15.46
C ASP A 105 -15.33 -12.02 16.80
N GLU A 106 -14.72 -11.53 17.88
CA GLU A 106 -15.15 -11.81 19.26
C GLU A 106 -16.47 -11.06 19.52
N ASP A 107 -17.55 -11.46 18.86
CA ASP A 107 -18.90 -11.00 19.19
C ASP A 107 -19.93 -12.09 18.89
N ASP A 108 -19.89 -13.18 19.68
CA ASP A 108 -21.04 -14.04 19.88
C ASP A 108 -21.53 -13.89 21.33
N GLU A 109 -22.63 -13.15 21.44
CA GLU A 109 -23.42 -12.84 22.61
C GLU A 109 -24.04 -14.12 23.23
N GLU A 110 -23.80 -14.42 24.51
CA GLU A 110 -24.74 -15.22 25.32
C GLU A 110 -25.49 -14.36 26.34
N ASP A 111 -26.44 -13.59 25.82
CA ASP A 111 -27.63 -13.18 26.56
C ASP A 111 -28.62 -14.36 26.59
N VAL A 112 -28.34 -15.38 27.41
CA VAL A 112 -29.33 -16.41 27.76
C VAL A 112 -30.05 -15.98 29.02
N ARG A 113 -31.18 -15.29 28.82
CA ARG A 113 -32.28 -15.25 29.79
C ARG A 113 -32.75 -16.66 30.11
N GLY A 114 -32.69 -17.03 31.39
CA GLY A 114 -33.38 -18.17 32.00
C GLY A 114 -33.71 -17.89 33.45
#